data_AF-X1MEF1-F1
#
_entry.id   AF-X1MEF1-F1
#
_cell.length_a   1.000
_cell.length_b   1.000
_cell.length_c   1.000
_cell.angle_alpha   90.00
_cell.angle_beta   90.00
_cell.angle_gamma   90.00
#
_symmetry.space_group_name_H-M   'P 1'
#
loop_
_entity.id
_entity.type
_entity.pdbx_description
1 polymer ?
#
loop_
_entity_poly.entity_id
_entity_poly.type
_entity_poly.pdbx_seq_one_letter_code
_entity_poly.pdbx_strand_id
1 'polypeptide(L)' 'LRAGGVLAGHDYNDLNRKPGVKKGVDEFVKKYALKLHRGSTDWWVIKD' A
#
# COMPACT_ATOMS: atom_id res chain seq x y z
N LEU A 1 -11.06 5.94 2.27
CA LEU A 1 -11.67 4.61 2.04
C LEU A 1 -12.89 4.49 2.93
N ARG A 2 -14.00 3.94 2.43
CA ARG A 2 -15.16 3.60 3.28
C ARG A 2 -14.82 2.34 4.09
N ALA A 3 -15.48 2.13 5.23
CA ALA A 3 -15.38 0.88 5.97
C ALA A 3 -15.70 -0.31 5.06
N GLY A 4 -14.93 -1.39 5.18
CA GLY A 4 -14.91 -2.55 4.27
C GLY A 4 -14.26 -2.30 2.91
N GLY A 5 -13.79 -1.10 2.62
CA GLY A 5 -13.17 -0.74 1.34
C GLY A 5 -11.74 -1.28 1.20
N VAL A 6 -11.43 -1.76 0.01
CA VAL A 6 -10.08 -2.22 -0.37
C VAL A 6 -9.41 -1.19 -1.27
N LEU A 7 -8.16 -0.85 -0.97
CA LEU A 7 -7.26 -0.20 -1.92
C LEU A 7 -6.08 -1.12 -2.17
N ALA A 8 -5.78 -1.36 -3.45
CA ALA A 8 -4.70 -2.23 -3.86
C ALA A 8 -3.90 -1.59 -5.00
N GLY A 9 -2.67 -2.07 -5.17
CA GLY A 9 -1.81 -1.66 -6.27
C GLY A 9 -0.65 -2.62 -6.46
N HIS A 10 0.16 -2.34 -7.48
CA HIS A 10 1.35 -3.10 -7.86
C HIS A 10 2.64 -2.34 -7.53
N ASP A 11 3.78 -2.97 -7.81
CA ASP A 11 5.14 -2.42 -7.77
C ASP A 11 5.65 -1.97 -6.39
N TYR A 12 5.08 -2.48 -5.30
CA TYR A 12 5.52 -2.07 -3.95
C TYR A 12 6.99 -2.42 -3.67
N ASN A 13 7.47 -3.54 -4.21
CA ASN A 13 8.86 -3.99 -4.04
C ASN A 13 9.79 -3.54 -5.18
N ASP A 14 9.29 -2.81 -6.19
CA ASP A 14 10.11 -2.37 -7.33
C ASP A 14 10.88 -1.08 -7.01
N LEU A 15 11.84 -1.21 -6.09
CA LEU A 15 12.64 -0.09 -5.59
C LEU A 15 13.57 0.51 -6.63
N ASN A 16 13.93 -0.25 -7.66
CA ASN A 16 14.88 0.19 -8.68
C ASN A 16 14.19 1.04 -9.75
N ARG A 17 12.98 0.68 -10.18
CA ARG A 17 12.26 1.41 -11.24
C ARG A 17 11.24 2.40 -10.68
N LYS A 18 10.62 2.09 -9.54
CA LYS A 18 9.50 2.86 -8.97
C LYS A 18 9.59 3.05 -7.45
N PRO A 19 10.71 3.57 -6.92
CA PRO A 19 10.89 3.75 -5.47
C PRO A 19 9.81 4.62 -4.80
N GLY A 20 9.20 5.53 -5.57
CA GLY A 20 8.12 6.39 -5.11
C GLY A 20 6.85 5.64 -4.69
N VAL A 21 6.59 4.45 -5.26
CA VAL A 21 5.42 3.64 -4.90
C VAL A 21 5.53 3.20 -3.45
N LYS A 22 6.66 2.58 -3.07
CA LYS A 22 6.87 2.14 -1.69
C LYS A 22 6.73 3.31 -0.71
N LYS A 23 7.41 4.43 -0.99
CA LYS A 23 7.38 5.62 -0.13
C LYS A 23 5.95 6.16 0.04
N GLY A 24 5.20 6.32 -1.05
CA GLY A 24 3.84 6.82 -1.02
C GLY A 24 2.89 5.90 -0.25
N VAL A 25 3.03 4.58 -0.42
CA VAL A 25 2.24 3.59 0.33
C VAL A 25 2.60 3.62 1.81
N ASP A 26 3.89 3.64 2.17
CA ASP A 26 4.33 3.73 3.57
C ASP A 26 3.77 4.97 4.27
N GLU A 27 3.87 6.14 3.63
CA GLU A 27 3.37 7.41 4.15
C GLU A 27 1.85 7.39 4.31
N PHE A 28 1.13 6.85 3.32
CA PHE A 28 -0.32 6.70 3.36
C PHE A 28 -0.76 5.77 4.50
N VAL A 29 -0.18 4.58 4.59
CA VAL A 29 -0.49 3.58 5.62
C VAL A 29 -0.23 4.15 7.01
N LYS A 30 0.91 4.83 7.21
CA LYS A 30 1.25 5.48 8.48
C LYS A 30 0.27 6.58 8.84
N LYS A 31 -0.06 7.47 7.90
CA LYS A 31 -0.96 8.60 8.12
C LYS A 31 -2.35 8.17 8.58
N TYR A 32 -2.85 7.04 8.07
CA TYR A 32 -4.20 6.55 8.37
C TYR A 32 -4.21 5.36 9.33
N ALA A 33 -3.06 5.00 9.92
CA ALA A 33 -2.89 3.86 10.81
C ALA A 33 -3.50 2.55 10.24
N LEU A 34 -3.30 2.31 8.94
CA LEU A 34 -3.85 1.15 8.24
C LEU A 34 -2.92 -0.06 8.39
N LYS A 35 -3.48 -1.26 8.26
CA LYS A 35 -2.69 -2.50 8.14
C LYS A 35 -2.32 -2.72 6.67
N LEU A 36 -1.03 -2.72 6.37
CA LEU A 36 -0.51 -3.02 5.04
C LEU A 36 -0.34 -4.52 4.84
N HIS A 37 -0.89 -5.05 3.75
CA HIS A 37 -0.67 -6.39 3.25
C HIS A 37 0.16 -6.35 1.96
N ARG A 38 0.98 -7.38 1.73
CA ARG A 38 1.93 -7.43 0.61
C ARG A 38 2.01 -8.83 0.02
N GLY A 39 2.05 -8.90 -1.31
CA GLY A 39 2.44 -10.07 -2.09
C GLY A 39 3.86 -9.91 -2.67
N SER A 40 4.17 -10.68 -3.72
CA SER A 40 5.47 -10.61 -4.42
C SER A 40 5.69 -9.25 -5.08
N THR A 41 4.69 -8.74 -5.79
CA THR A 41 4.70 -7.42 -6.46
C THR A 41 3.62 -6.48 -5.93
N ASP A 42 2.61 -7.04 -5.27
CA ASP A 42 1.33 -6.34 -5.02
C ASP A 42 1.21 -5.92 -3.57
N TRP A 43 0.36 -4.94 -3.32
CA TRP A 43 0.04 -4.47 -1.98
C TRP A 43 -1.44 -4.12 -1.88
N TRP A 44 -1.99 -4.24 -0.68
CA TRP A 44 -3.34 -3.78 -0.41
C TRP A 44 -3.53 -3.40 1.06
N VAL A 45 -4.54 -2.59 1.30
CA VAL A 45 -5.06 -2.24 2.62
C VAL A 45 -6.56 -2.47 2.63
N ILE A 46 -7.07 -2.83 3.80
CA ILE A 46 -8.50 -2.92 4.07
C ILE A 46 -8.79 -1.85 5.13
N LYS A 47 -9.78 -0.99 4.87
CA LYS A 47 -10.26 -0.07 5.91
C LYS A 47 -11.32 -0.80 6.73
N ASP A 48 -10.97 -1.15 7.96
CA ASP A 48 -11.95 -1.62 8.95
C ASP A 48 -13.03 -0.57 9.22
#